data_AF-A0A0Q5LHX7-F1
#
_entry.id   AF-A0A0Q5LHX7-F1
#
_cell.length_a   1.000
_cell.length_b   1.000
_cell.length_c   1.000
_cell.angle_alpha   90.00
_cell.angle_beta   90.00
_cell.angle_gamma   90.00
#
_symmetry.space_group_name_H-M   'P 1'
#
loop_
_entity.id
_entity.type
_entity.pdbx_description
1 polymer ?
#
loop_
_entity_poly.entity_id
_entity_poly.type
_entity_poly.pdbx_seq_one_letter_code
_entity_poly.pdbx_strand_id
1 'polypeptide(L)'
;MRAVCYFGPARRNGDLAVPPESLLATCADYARRNDVTGLLAVADGYFLHFIEGEDAALRGLLARTTAFWNHDRPTVLFNQRIAERSHAQWSVALVQSSPSTASQTSERLATIRGFLAAQRLAAVTDAFRYFLTPNRMPRRAAAPSEPSPGGGPGGMPAGPAGAAPAGASSASSASGASGGAGAVKQAAVFSNSVLWFHPIFSHLTERFGTPACSLKISDTGRDADTFPLDYADVADPQAGAVRLVGISENLLGSTLASPLLRNVDLMVFLMRRSGHGSDTDFVARALSHPMVRQAGPEVLFITPPGRPELSDNLHALARDAGLKASETAGSVLAGGPIWEAMQSRLAAMQARPPARPRIVLDIDLSQPWPGTPQAA
;
A
#
# COMPACT_ATOMS: atom_id res chain seq x y z
N MET A 1 9.18 -7.69 -24.47
CA MET A 1 8.22 -7.01 -23.57
C MET A 1 8.90 -6.08 -22.57
N ARG A 2 8.19 -5.03 -22.16
CA ARG A 2 8.55 -4.07 -21.11
C ARG A 2 7.40 -3.86 -20.15
N ALA A 3 7.74 -3.36 -18.97
CA ALA A 3 6.81 -2.85 -17.99
C ALA A 3 7.16 -1.38 -17.66
N VAL A 4 6.15 -0.51 -17.64
CA VAL A 4 6.30 0.92 -17.39
C VAL A 4 5.28 1.35 -16.35
N CYS A 5 5.71 2.12 -15.35
CA CYS A 5 4.82 2.82 -14.43
C CYS A 5 5.00 4.32 -14.60
N TYR A 6 3.91 5.07 -14.71
CA TYR A 6 3.94 6.51 -14.85
C TYR A 6 2.80 7.17 -14.09
N PHE A 7 3.01 8.42 -13.73
CA PHE A 7 2.13 9.21 -12.89
C PHE A 7 1.90 10.59 -13.52
N GLY A 8 0.69 11.11 -13.38
CA GLY A 8 0.37 12.44 -13.90
C GLY A 8 -0.95 13.00 -13.35
N PRO A 9 -1.22 14.28 -13.62
CA PRO A 9 -2.52 14.88 -13.32
C PRO A 9 -3.63 14.22 -14.14
N ALA A 10 -4.76 13.93 -13.51
CA ALA A 10 -5.97 13.35 -14.09
C ALA A 10 -7.10 14.38 -14.24
N ARG A 11 -6.74 15.62 -14.60
CA ARG A 11 -7.68 16.74 -14.78
C ARG A 11 -7.61 17.27 -16.20
N ARG A 12 -8.73 17.75 -16.74
CA ARG A 12 -8.78 18.56 -17.96
C ARG A 12 -9.66 19.76 -17.66
N ASN A 13 -9.10 20.96 -17.84
CA ASN A 13 -9.80 22.23 -17.58
C ASN A 13 -10.40 22.38 -16.16
N GLY A 14 -9.80 21.72 -15.16
CA GLY A 14 -10.25 21.82 -13.76
C GLY A 14 -11.09 20.63 -13.25
N ASP A 15 -11.73 19.89 -14.15
CA ASP A 15 -12.55 18.70 -13.84
C ASP A 15 -11.82 17.38 -14.15
N LEU A 16 -12.31 16.25 -13.62
CA LEU A 16 -11.91 14.92 -14.08
C LEU A 16 -12.19 14.81 -15.59
N ALA A 17 -11.15 14.54 -16.38
CA ALA A 17 -11.15 14.87 -17.82
C ALA A 17 -12.20 14.15 -18.69
N VAL A 18 -12.70 13.01 -18.22
CA VAL A 18 -13.68 12.14 -18.88
C VAL A 18 -14.44 11.40 -17.77
N PRO A 19 -15.75 11.08 -17.95
CA PRO A 19 -16.46 10.19 -17.05
C PRO A 19 -15.65 8.91 -16.81
N PRO A 20 -15.39 8.54 -15.55
CA PRO A 20 -14.51 7.41 -15.22
C PRO A 20 -14.80 6.12 -15.98
N GLU A 21 -16.07 5.76 -16.12
CA GLU A 21 -16.54 4.61 -16.89
C GLU A 21 -16.03 4.59 -18.35
N SER A 22 -16.04 5.76 -19.02
CA SER A 22 -15.59 5.88 -20.41
C SER A 22 -14.07 5.77 -20.51
N LEU A 23 -13.34 6.27 -19.51
CA LEU A 23 -11.89 6.13 -19.43
C LEU A 23 -11.50 4.65 -19.22
N LEU A 24 -12.13 3.97 -18.26
CA LEU A 24 -11.84 2.57 -17.94
C LEU A 24 -12.20 1.65 -19.10
N ALA A 25 -13.35 1.83 -19.72
CA ALA A 25 -13.76 1.06 -20.90
C ALA A 25 -12.76 1.25 -22.06
N THR A 26 -12.32 2.49 -22.30
CA THR A 26 -11.31 2.80 -23.34
C THR A 26 -9.97 2.14 -23.03
N CYS A 27 -9.53 2.19 -21.77
CA CYS A 27 -8.29 1.54 -21.34
C CYS A 27 -8.38 0.01 -21.48
N ALA A 28 -9.49 -0.60 -21.09
CA ALA A 28 -9.71 -2.04 -21.22
C ALA A 28 -9.78 -2.50 -22.69
N ASP A 29 -10.47 -1.74 -23.55
CA ASP A 29 -10.52 -1.98 -24.99
C ASP A 29 -9.12 -1.87 -25.63
N TYR A 30 -8.37 -0.85 -25.25
CA TYR A 30 -7.01 -0.67 -25.72
C TYR A 30 -6.12 -1.84 -25.29
N ALA A 31 -6.20 -2.21 -24.02
CA ALA A 31 -5.45 -3.31 -23.43
C ALA A 31 -5.66 -4.62 -24.21
N ARG A 32 -6.93 -4.95 -24.46
CA ARG A 32 -7.33 -6.15 -25.21
C ARG A 32 -6.82 -6.12 -26.65
N ARG A 33 -6.97 -4.99 -27.36
CA ARG A 33 -6.59 -4.87 -28.79
C ARG A 33 -5.08 -4.93 -29.02
N ASN A 34 -4.28 -4.55 -28.03
CA ASN A 34 -2.82 -4.43 -28.17
C ASN A 34 -2.06 -5.44 -27.31
N ASP A 35 -2.77 -6.39 -26.70
CA ASP A 35 -2.23 -7.40 -25.78
C ASP A 35 -1.27 -6.78 -24.74
N VAL A 36 -1.76 -5.76 -24.05
CA VAL A 36 -1.09 -5.17 -22.88
C VAL A 36 -1.91 -5.42 -21.64
N THR A 37 -1.25 -5.61 -20.50
CA THR A 37 -1.89 -5.76 -19.18
C THR A 37 -1.42 -4.65 -18.26
N GLY A 38 -2.18 -4.34 -17.22
CA GLY A 38 -1.81 -3.20 -16.38
C GLY A 38 -2.85 -2.79 -15.36
N LEU A 39 -2.49 -1.80 -14.57
CA LEU A 39 -3.32 -1.21 -13.55
C LEU A 39 -3.26 0.31 -13.73
N LEU A 40 -4.39 0.95 -13.96
CA LEU A 40 -4.51 2.39 -13.82
C LEU A 40 -5.32 2.65 -12.56
N ALA A 41 -4.84 3.56 -11.72
CA ALA A 41 -5.51 4.08 -10.55
C ALA A 41 -5.65 5.58 -10.73
N VAL A 42 -6.80 6.14 -10.42
CA VAL A 42 -7.03 7.59 -10.40
C VAL A 42 -7.50 7.94 -9.01
N ALA A 43 -6.86 8.91 -8.36
CA ALA A 43 -7.18 9.41 -7.02
C ALA A 43 -6.74 10.88 -6.89
N ASP A 44 -7.51 11.70 -6.18
CA ASP A 44 -7.21 13.11 -5.90
C ASP A 44 -6.90 14.01 -7.12
N GLY A 45 -7.46 13.66 -8.28
CA GLY A 45 -7.16 14.36 -9.54
C GLY A 45 -5.78 14.05 -10.11
N TYR A 46 -5.18 12.93 -9.71
CA TYR A 46 -3.97 12.34 -10.28
C TYR A 46 -4.26 10.90 -10.73
N PHE A 47 -3.41 10.38 -11.60
CA PHE A 47 -3.41 8.98 -11.98
C PHE A 47 -2.03 8.35 -11.78
N LEU A 48 -2.02 7.06 -11.46
CA LEU A 48 -0.88 6.17 -11.48
C LEU A 48 -1.21 5.02 -12.44
N HIS A 49 -0.39 4.80 -13.46
CA HIS A 49 -0.63 3.79 -14.47
C HIS A 49 0.59 2.89 -14.62
N PHE A 50 0.42 1.60 -14.35
CA PHE A 50 1.36 0.55 -14.66
C PHE A 50 0.85 -0.25 -15.86
N ILE A 51 1.72 -0.51 -16.82
CA ILE A 51 1.42 -1.27 -18.02
C ILE A 51 2.58 -2.19 -18.36
N GLU A 52 2.29 -3.35 -18.92
CA GLU A 52 3.27 -4.31 -19.42
C GLU A 52 2.81 -4.95 -20.74
N GLY A 53 3.76 -5.26 -21.62
CA GLY A 53 3.48 -5.78 -22.96
C GLY A 53 4.58 -5.44 -23.97
N GLU A 54 4.25 -5.43 -25.27
CA GLU A 54 5.21 -5.17 -26.33
C GLU A 54 5.63 -3.70 -26.44
N ASP A 55 6.92 -3.46 -26.70
CA ASP A 55 7.53 -2.11 -26.68
C ASP A 55 6.75 -1.11 -27.56
N ALA A 56 6.29 -1.55 -28.74
CA ALA A 56 5.53 -0.71 -29.66
C ALA A 56 4.14 -0.33 -29.12
N ALA A 57 3.44 -1.27 -28.47
CA ALA A 57 2.13 -1.05 -27.87
C ALA A 57 2.21 -0.09 -26.68
N LEU A 58 3.24 -0.23 -25.82
CA LEU A 58 3.46 0.70 -24.71
C LEU A 58 3.79 2.11 -25.21
N ARG A 59 4.64 2.25 -26.23
CA ARG A 59 4.96 3.55 -26.84
C ARG A 59 3.71 4.25 -27.37
N GLY A 60 2.88 3.53 -28.11
CA GLY A 60 1.62 4.06 -28.64
C GLY A 60 0.67 4.51 -27.52
N LEU A 61 0.58 3.73 -26.44
CA LEU A 61 -0.26 4.07 -25.29
C LEU A 61 0.23 5.34 -24.59
N LEU A 62 1.54 5.45 -24.32
CA LEU A 62 2.10 6.62 -23.63
C LEU A 62 1.89 7.91 -24.44
N ALA A 63 2.07 7.85 -25.76
CA ALA A 63 1.79 8.97 -26.66
C ALA A 63 0.31 9.39 -26.61
N ARG A 64 -0.61 8.42 -26.67
CA ARG A 64 -2.06 8.66 -26.51
C ARG A 64 -2.40 9.25 -25.15
N THR A 65 -1.83 8.73 -24.06
CA THR A 65 -2.10 9.23 -22.72
C THR A 65 -1.62 10.68 -22.56
N THR A 66 -0.44 11.00 -23.10
CA THR A 66 0.08 12.36 -23.10
C THR A 66 -0.85 13.31 -23.86
N ALA A 67 -1.30 12.92 -25.05
CA ALA A 67 -2.25 13.71 -25.84
C ALA A 67 -3.63 13.84 -25.15
N PHE A 68 -4.13 12.77 -24.53
CA PHE A 68 -5.45 12.71 -23.91
C PHE A 68 -5.59 13.67 -22.72
N TRP A 69 -4.57 13.73 -21.85
CA TRP A 69 -4.62 14.57 -20.66
C TRP A 69 -4.27 16.03 -20.94
N ASN A 70 -3.79 16.37 -22.15
CA ASN A 70 -3.45 17.73 -22.57
C ASN A 70 -2.47 18.46 -21.61
N HIS A 71 -1.54 17.70 -21.01
CA HIS A 71 -0.53 18.19 -20.06
C HIS A 71 0.89 17.95 -20.58
N ASP A 72 1.87 18.49 -19.85
CA ASP A 72 3.26 18.02 -19.91
C ASP A 72 3.33 16.50 -19.75
N ARG A 73 4.36 15.90 -20.37
CA ARG A 73 4.55 14.45 -20.39
C ARG A 73 4.42 13.86 -18.97
N PRO A 74 3.67 12.76 -18.79
CA PRO A 74 3.55 12.13 -17.48
C PRO A 74 4.92 11.72 -16.95
N THR A 75 5.11 11.82 -15.64
CA THR A 75 6.35 11.42 -14.98
C THR A 75 6.45 9.90 -15.04
N VAL A 76 7.46 9.38 -15.75
CA VAL A 76 7.78 7.95 -15.71
C VAL A 76 8.50 7.65 -14.40
N LEU A 77 7.99 6.67 -13.66
CA LEU A 77 8.47 6.26 -12.35
C LEU A 77 9.24 4.93 -12.39
N PHE A 78 8.91 4.09 -13.37
CA PHE A 78 9.49 2.75 -13.54
C PHE A 78 9.48 2.41 -15.03
N ASN A 79 10.56 1.80 -15.54
CA ASN A 79 10.65 1.34 -16.92
C ASN A 79 11.67 0.20 -17.01
N GLN A 80 11.20 -1.02 -17.21
CA GLN A 80 12.05 -2.21 -17.18
C GLN A 80 11.69 -3.19 -18.30
N ARG A 81 12.70 -3.85 -18.88
CA ARG A 81 12.46 -5.05 -19.70
C ARG A 81 12.08 -6.22 -18.79
N ILE A 82 11.06 -6.96 -19.19
CA ILE A 82 10.55 -8.10 -18.44
C ILE A 82 10.56 -9.35 -19.33
N ALA A 83 10.87 -10.50 -18.74
CA ALA A 83 10.78 -11.79 -19.41
C ALA A 83 9.33 -12.32 -19.40
N GLU A 84 8.62 -12.05 -18.30
CA GLU A 84 7.25 -12.54 -18.06
C GLU A 84 6.40 -11.42 -17.44
N ARG A 85 5.10 -11.45 -17.74
CA ARG A 85 4.10 -10.54 -17.15
C ARG A 85 3.97 -10.82 -15.66
N SER A 86 4.06 -9.78 -14.85
CA SER A 86 3.85 -9.91 -13.39
C SER A 86 2.40 -9.68 -12.99
N HIS A 87 1.59 -9.11 -13.87
CA HIS A 87 0.28 -8.58 -13.58
C HIS A 87 -0.70 -8.93 -14.73
N ALA A 88 -0.61 -10.17 -15.22
CA ALA A 88 -1.31 -10.65 -16.41
C ALA A 88 -2.86 -10.59 -16.31
N GLN A 89 -3.40 -10.54 -15.10
CA GLN A 89 -4.84 -10.47 -14.83
C GLN A 89 -5.32 -9.08 -14.39
N TRP A 90 -4.42 -8.09 -14.32
CA TRP A 90 -4.74 -6.82 -13.68
C TRP A 90 -5.53 -5.95 -14.64
N SER A 91 -6.66 -5.45 -14.12
CA SER A 91 -7.56 -4.51 -14.79
C SER A 91 -7.68 -3.24 -13.97
N VAL A 92 -8.01 -2.17 -14.68
CA VAL A 92 -8.00 -0.79 -14.24
C VAL A 92 -8.95 -0.53 -13.07
N ALA A 93 -8.58 0.36 -12.16
CA ALA A 93 -9.41 0.78 -11.04
C ALA A 93 -9.51 2.30 -10.91
N LEU A 94 -10.69 2.79 -10.54
CA LEU A 94 -10.90 4.18 -10.17
C LEU A 94 -11.09 4.27 -8.66
N VAL A 95 -10.41 5.22 -8.02
CA VAL A 95 -10.53 5.49 -6.59
C VAL A 95 -10.88 6.96 -6.40
N GLN A 96 -12.14 7.25 -6.12
CA GLN A 96 -12.54 8.63 -5.88
C GLN A 96 -12.33 8.98 -4.41
N SER A 97 -11.32 9.80 -4.16
CA SER A 97 -11.06 10.43 -2.86
C SER A 97 -11.24 11.95 -2.96
N SER A 98 -11.59 12.59 -1.83
CA SER A 98 -11.73 14.04 -1.72
C SER A 98 -10.42 14.74 -2.11
N PRO A 99 -10.46 15.84 -2.88
CA PRO A 99 -9.27 16.46 -3.46
C PRO A 99 -8.18 16.74 -2.41
N SER A 100 -7.02 16.11 -2.58
CA SER A 100 -5.84 16.34 -1.74
C SER A 100 -5.21 17.71 -2.02
N THR A 101 -4.51 18.26 -1.02
CA THR A 101 -3.71 19.48 -1.22
C THR A 101 -2.46 19.19 -2.04
N ALA A 102 -1.89 20.20 -2.72
CA ALA A 102 -0.67 20.04 -3.53
C ALA A 102 0.54 19.53 -2.72
N SER A 103 0.60 19.86 -1.42
CA SER A 103 1.63 19.38 -0.50
C SER A 103 1.51 17.86 -0.25
N GLN A 104 0.29 17.36 -0.03
CA GLN A 104 0.02 15.93 0.15
C GLN A 104 0.33 15.13 -1.12
N THR A 105 0.05 15.69 -2.30
CA THR A 105 0.41 15.04 -3.57
C THR A 105 1.93 14.93 -3.74
N SER A 106 2.67 16.00 -3.43
CA SER A 106 4.13 16.02 -3.57
C SER A 106 4.81 15.00 -2.65
N GLU A 107 4.35 14.89 -1.40
CA GLU A 107 4.79 13.86 -0.46
C GLU A 107 4.43 12.45 -0.95
N ARG A 108 3.24 12.29 -1.55
CA ARG A 108 2.80 11.01 -2.11
C ARG A 108 3.70 10.57 -3.25
N LEU A 109 4.02 11.47 -4.17
CA LEU A 109 4.91 11.21 -5.29
C LEU A 109 6.34 10.88 -4.82
N ALA A 110 6.88 11.62 -3.84
CA ALA A 110 8.19 11.34 -3.29
C ALA A 110 8.27 9.92 -2.68
N THR A 111 7.21 9.50 -1.98
CA THR A 111 7.12 8.16 -1.41
C THR A 111 6.99 7.07 -2.49
N ILE A 112 6.13 7.28 -3.49
CA ILE A 112 5.98 6.32 -4.61
C ILE A 112 7.30 6.18 -5.38
N ARG A 113 7.99 7.29 -5.63
CA ARG A 113 9.34 7.29 -6.20
C ARG A 113 10.30 6.50 -5.32
N GLY A 114 10.21 6.63 -3.99
CA GLY A 114 11.00 5.81 -3.06
C GLY A 114 10.77 4.30 -3.22
N PHE A 115 9.53 3.85 -3.39
CA PHE A 115 9.24 2.43 -3.65
C PHE A 115 9.82 1.96 -4.98
N LEU A 116 9.68 2.79 -6.02
CA LEU A 116 10.05 2.44 -7.39
C LEU A 116 11.52 2.73 -7.74
N ALA A 117 12.25 3.48 -6.91
CA ALA A 117 13.65 3.86 -7.11
C ALA A 117 14.57 2.64 -7.27
N ALA A 118 14.23 1.52 -6.63
CA ALA A 118 14.98 0.28 -6.77
C ALA A 118 14.70 -0.48 -8.08
N GLN A 119 13.90 0.08 -9.00
CA GLN A 119 13.45 -0.52 -10.26
C GLN A 119 13.01 -1.99 -10.10
N ARG A 120 12.16 -2.23 -9.09
CA ARG A 120 11.65 -3.57 -8.79
C ARG A 120 10.17 -3.68 -9.10
N LEU A 121 9.86 -4.64 -9.96
CA LEU A 121 8.49 -4.93 -10.38
C LEU A 121 7.57 -5.30 -9.20
N ALA A 122 8.13 -5.94 -8.15
CA ALA A 122 7.39 -6.22 -6.91
C ALA A 122 6.95 -4.94 -6.16
N ALA A 123 7.69 -3.83 -6.29
CA ALA A 123 7.39 -2.57 -5.61
C ALA A 123 6.26 -1.77 -6.30
N VAL A 124 5.86 -2.15 -7.52
CA VAL A 124 4.69 -1.56 -8.21
C VAL A 124 3.44 -1.76 -7.37
N THR A 125 3.28 -2.93 -6.75
CA THR A 125 2.15 -3.19 -5.87
C THR A 125 2.13 -2.24 -4.67
N ASP A 126 3.28 -1.99 -4.05
CA ASP A 126 3.39 -1.06 -2.94
C ASP A 126 3.09 0.38 -3.37
N ALA A 127 3.53 0.78 -4.56
CA ALA A 127 3.21 2.07 -5.15
C ALA A 127 1.70 2.25 -5.37
N PHE A 128 1.02 1.26 -5.96
CA PHE A 128 -0.43 1.31 -6.15
C PHE A 128 -1.17 1.30 -4.83
N ARG A 129 -0.84 0.37 -3.94
CA ARG A 129 -1.41 0.33 -2.59
C ARG A 129 -1.30 1.70 -1.92
N TYR A 130 -0.11 2.29 -1.89
CA TYR A 130 0.09 3.59 -1.27
C TYR A 130 -0.64 4.73 -1.99
N PHE A 131 -0.75 4.66 -3.32
CA PHE A 131 -1.51 5.61 -4.11
C PHE A 131 -3.01 5.56 -3.78
N LEU A 132 -3.56 4.35 -3.60
CA LEU A 132 -4.95 4.14 -3.20
C LEU A 132 -5.19 4.51 -1.74
N THR A 133 -4.26 4.16 -0.86
CA THR A 133 -4.40 4.32 0.60
C THR A 133 -3.25 5.18 1.16
N PRO A 134 -3.32 6.51 0.98
CA PRO A 134 -2.19 7.41 1.26
C PRO A 134 -2.05 7.77 2.74
N ASN A 135 -3.03 7.42 3.60
CA ASN A 135 -2.95 7.69 5.03
C ASN A 135 -1.63 7.10 5.54
N ARG A 136 -0.82 7.96 6.15
CA ARG A 136 0.33 7.60 6.97
C ARG A 136 0.10 8.18 8.34
N MET A 137 0.70 7.54 9.33
CA MET A 137 0.83 8.13 10.65
C MET A 137 1.42 9.53 10.53
N PRO A 138 0.92 10.52 11.28
CA PRO A 138 1.62 11.77 11.40
C PRO A 138 3.03 11.45 11.85
N ARG A 139 4.01 11.81 11.02
CA ARG A 139 5.43 11.73 11.34
C ARG A 139 5.56 12.39 12.70
N ARG A 140 5.90 11.63 13.76
CA ARG A 140 6.04 12.11 15.14
C ARG A 140 6.66 13.50 15.04
N ALA A 141 5.87 14.54 15.37
CA ALA A 141 6.40 15.89 15.38
C ALA A 141 7.70 15.80 16.17
N ALA A 142 8.80 16.28 15.56
CA ALA A 142 10.07 16.38 16.27
C ALA A 142 9.73 16.94 17.64
N ALA A 143 10.12 16.22 18.70
CA ALA A 143 9.84 16.64 20.06
C ALA A 143 10.16 18.14 20.14
N PRO A 144 9.28 18.98 20.72
CA PRO A 144 9.57 20.40 20.84
C PRO A 144 10.95 20.49 21.47
N SER A 145 11.88 21.10 20.74
CA SER A 145 13.26 21.28 21.16
C SER A 145 13.26 21.80 22.58
N GLU A 146 13.87 21.04 23.49
CA GLU A 146 14.08 21.48 24.86
C GLU A 146 14.66 22.91 24.83
N PRO A 147 14.16 23.83 25.67
CA PRO A 147 14.68 25.18 25.70
C PRO A 147 16.17 25.14 26.08
N SER A 148 17.03 25.68 25.22
CA SER A 148 18.46 25.86 25.47
C SER A 148 18.69 26.47 26.86
N PRO A 149 19.60 25.91 27.69
CA PRO A 149 19.96 26.51 28.96
C PRO A 149 20.93 27.67 28.68
N GLY A 150 20.40 28.88 28.58
CA GLY A 150 21.17 30.08 28.25
C GLY A 150 20.75 31.27 29.09
N GLY A 151 20.89 31.17 30.41
CA GLY A 151 20.72 32.27 31.36
C GLY A 151 21.69 32.06 32.52
N GLY A 152 22.90 32.60 32.41
CA GLY A 152 23.95 32.41 33.39
C GLY A 152 23.74 33.20 34.69
N PRO A 153 24.38 32.80 35.79
CA PRO A 153 24.71 33.69 36.89
C PRO A 153 26.21 34.03 36.88
N GLY A 154 26.51 35.27 37.26
CA GLY A 154 27.86 35.82 37.31
C GLY A 154 28.76 35.28 38.41
N GLY A 155 30.02 35.74 38.38
CA GLY A 155 30.99 35.59 39.47
C GLY A 155 32.26 34.81 39.10
N MET A 156 33.28 35.52 38.62
CA MET A 156 34.70 35.14 38.78
C MET A 156 35.19 35.55 40.20
N PRO A 157 36.45 35.27 40.67
CA PRO A 157 37.57 34.51 40.06
C PRO A 157 38.34 33.56 41.02
N ALA A 158 39.32 32.80 40.47
CA ALA A 158 40.68 32.46 40.99
C ALA A 158 41.05 31.00 40.66
N GLY A 159 42.00 30.72 39.76
CA GLY A 159 43.44 30.57 40.05
C GLY A 159 43.99 29.29 39.38
N PRO A 160 45.31 29.14 39.11
CA PRO A 160 45.79 28.63 37.82
C PRO A 160 46.60 27.31 37.83
N ALA A 161 46.90 26.86 36.60
CA ALA A 161 48.06 26.09 36.12
C ALA A 161 48.02 24.54 36.12
N GLY A 162 48.26 23.96 34.93
CA GLY A 162 48.55 22.53 34.77
C GLY A 162 48.61 22.03 33.32
N ALA A 163 49.71 22.32 32.62
CA ALA A 163 50.39 21.54 31.56
C ALA A 163 49.62 20.96 30.34
N ALA A 164 50.05 21.37 29.14
CA ALA A 164 49.96 20.61 27.89
C ALA A 164 51.10 19.56 27.80
N PRO A 165 51.06 18.52 26.92
CA PRO A 165 51.34 18.75 25.50
C PRO A 165 50.54 17.89 24.50
N ALA A 166 50.80 18.22 23.23
CA ALA A 166 50.25 17.73 21.97
C ALA A 166 50.16 16.21 21.77
N GLY A 167 49.13 15.81 21.00
CA GLY A 167 49.00 14.51 20.37
C GLY A 167 47.95 14.56 19.26
N ALA A 168 48.36 14.96 18.05
CA ALA A 168 47.53 14.82 16.87
C ALA A 168 47.49 13.33 16.47
N SER A 169 46.29 12.76 16.37
CA SER A 169 46.04 11.56 15.56
C SER A 169 44.56 11.45 15.22
N SER A 170 44.30 11.57 13.93
CA SER A 170 43.08 11.23 13.22
C SER A 170 42.59 9.81 13.51
N ALA A 171 41.32 9.64 13.89
CA ALA A 171 40.55 8.42 13.61
C ALA A 171 39.04 8.61 13.90
N SER A 172 38.25 8.41 12.85
CA SER A 172 36.84 7.97 12.84
C SER A 172 35.85 8.65 13.79
N SER A 173 35.22 9.72 13.32
CA SER A 173 33.83 10.01 13.62
C SER A 173 32.97 8.84 13.13
N ALA A 174 32.63 7.93 14.04
CA ALA A 174 31.50 7.03 13.88
C ALA A 174 30.24 7.89 13.79
N SER A 175 29.80 8.19 12.56
CA SER A 175 28.49 8.77 12.31
C SER A 175 27.44 7.79 12.80
N GLY A 176 26.79 8.16 13.90
CA GLY A 176 25.75 7.39 14.57
C GLY A 176 24.67 6.91 13.60
N ALA A 177 24.47 5.60 13.66
CA ALA A 177 23.30 4.82 13.29
C ALA A 177 22.10 5.60 12.70
N SER A 178 21.87 5.30 11.43
CA SER A 178 20.56 5.27 10.79
C SER A 178 19.44 4.81 11.74
N GLY A 179 18.47 5.68 12.01
CA GLY A 179 17.16 5.27 12.50
C GLY A 179 16.45 4.47 11.41
N GLY A 180 16.59 3.15 11.44
CA GLY A 180 15.92 2.25 10.51
C GLY A 180 14.41 2.43 10.60
N ALA A 181 13.78 2.81 9.49
CA ALA A 181 12.33 2.70 9.35
C ALA A 181 11.96 1.22 9.55
N GLY A 182 11.30 0.89 10.66
CA GLY A 182 10.80 -0.46 10.89
C GLY A 182 9.89 -0.90 9.74
N ALA A 183 9.99 -2.16 9.31
CA ALA A 183 9.11 -2.69 8.28
C ALA A 183 7.65 -2.67 8.79
N VAL A 184 6.77 -2.06 7.99
CA VAL A 184 5.34 -1.94 8.30
C VAL A 184 4.67 -3.29 8.06
N LYS A 185 4.02 -3.83 9.08
CA LYS A 185 3.22 -5.06 8.98
C LYS A 185 1.85 -4.74 8.38
N GLN A 186 1.28 -5.66 7.60
CA GLN A 186 -0.05 -5.46 7.02
C GLN A 186 -1.03 -6.54 7.50
N ALA A 187 -2.17 -6.11 8.02
CA ALA A 187 -3.29 -6.95 8.37
C ALA A 187 -4.49 -6.65 7.46
N ALA A 188 -5.12 -7.69 6.95
CA ALA A 188 -6.36 -7.59 6.18
C ALA A 188 -7.51 -8.18 6.99
N VAL A 189 -8.56 -7.39 7.22
CA VAL A 189 -9.77 -7.79 7.94
C VAL A 189 -10.84 -8.15 6.93
N PHE A 190 -11.31 -9.40 6.96
CA PHE A 190 -12.26 -9.96 6.02
C PHE A 190 -13.63 -10.08 6.66
N SER A 191 -14.63 -9.62 5.93
CA SER A 191 -16.02 -9.86 6.29
C SER A 191 -16.93 -9.79 5.06
N ASN A 192 -18.02 -10.53 5.08
CA ASN A 192 -19.04 -10.44 4.04
C ASN A 192 -19.99 -9.24 4.20
N SER A 193 -19.87 -8.49 5.30
CA SER A 193 -20.63 -7.28 5.53
C SER A 193 -19.73 -6.16 6.02
N VAL A 194 -19.79 -5.05 5.30
CA VAL A 194 -19.01 -3.83 5.53
C VAL A 194 -19.30 -3.20 6.90
N LEU A 195 -20.49 -3.45 7.45
CA LEU A 195 -20.88 -2.99 8.78
C LEU A 195 -19.98 -3.55 9.89
N TRP A 196 -19.35 -4.70 9.66
CA TRP A 196 -18.51 -5.37 10.65
C TRP A 196 -17.08 -4.81 10.70
N PHE A 197 -16.71 -3.94 9.77
CA PHE A 197 -15.47 -3.20 9.84
C PHE A 197 -15.57 -2.04 10.83
N HIS A 198 -16.74 -1.40 10.95
CA HIS A 198 -16.90 -0.20 11.78
C HIS A 198 -16.41 -0.38 13.24
N PRO A 199 -16.77 -1.45 13.98
CA PRO A 199 -16.32 -1.62 15.36
C PRO A 199 -14.79 -1.60 15.53
N ILE A 200 -14.05 -2.29 14.66
CA ILE A 200 -12.59 -2.32 14.74
C ILE A 200 -12.00 -0.96 14.32
N PHE A 201 -12.43 -0.37 13.19
CA PHE A 201 -11.87 0.90 12.72
C PHE A 201 -12.20 2.09 13.64
N SER A 202 -13.38 2.12 14.26
CA SER A 202 -13.73 3.12 15.28
C SER A 202 -12.86 2.96 16.52
N HIS A 203 -12.63 1.72 16.98
CA HIS A 203 -11.72 1.47 18.10
C HIS A 203 -10.29 1.97 17.80
N LEU A 204 -9.77 1.73 16.60
CA LEU A 204 -8.44 2.23 16.23
C LEU A 204 -8.37 3.75 16.22
N THR A 205 -9.44 4.40 15.75
CA THR A 205 -9.54 5.87 15.73
C THR A 205 -9.53 6.43 17.15
N GLU A 206 -10.34 5.87 18.05
CA GLU A 206 -10.42 6.28 19.45
C GLU A 206 -9.11 6.01 20.21
N ARG A 207 -8.51 4.83 20.01
CA ARG A 207 -7.32 4.39 20.76
C ARG A 207 -6.03 5.06 20.30
N PHE A 208 -5.85 5.20 18.98
CA PHE A 208 -4.58 5.67 18.40
C PHE A 208 -4.67 7.08 17.82
N GLY A 209 -5.84 7.72 17.85
CA GLY A 209 -6.06 9.04 17.24
C GLY A 209 -5.84 9.05 15.73
N THR A 210 -5.85 7.89 15.08
CA THR A 210 -5.62 7.76 13.63
C THR A 210 -6.97 7.69 12.92
N PRO A 211 -7.34 8.66 12.07
CA PRO A 211 -8.61 8.60 11.37
C PRO A 211 -8.63 7.40 10.42
N ALA A 212 -9.59 6.50 10.62
CA ALA A 212 -9.90 5.50 9.60
C ALA A 212 -10.43 6.21 8.34
N CYS A 213 -9.94 5.81 7.18
CA CYS A 213 -10.44 6.29 5.90
C CYS A 213 -11.36 5.23 5.30
N SER A 214 -12.49 5.65 4.74
CA SER A 214 -13.33 4.81 3.89
C SER A 214 -13.33 5.40 2.48
N LEU A 215 -12.87 4.63 1.51
CA LEU A 215 -12.75 5.04 0.11
C LEU A 215 -13.77 4.30 -0.74
N LYS A 216 -14.33 4.96 -1.76
CA LYS A 216 -15.13 4.31 -2.80
C LYS A 216 -14.23 3.89 -3.95
N ILE A 217 -14.27 2.61 -4.29
CA ILE A 217 -13.42 2.04 -5.34
C ILE A 217 -14.27 1.27 -6.34
N SER A 218 -13.97 1.41 -7.63
CA SER A 218 -14.65 0.67 -8.69
C SER A 218 -13.66 0.15 -9.71
N ASP A 219 -13.92 -1.05 -10.23
CA ASP A 219 -13.22 -1.66 -11.36
C ASP A 219 -13.85 -1.28 -12.72
N THR A 220 -15.12 -0.86 -12.73
CA THR A 220 -15.83 -0.39 -13.94
C THR A 220 -15.96 1.12 -14.02
N GLY A 221 -15.74 1.83 -12.91
CA GLY A 221 -15.89 3.29 -12.77
C GLY A 221 -17.33 3.75 -12.73
N ARG A 222 -18.28 2.81 -12.69
CA ARG A 222 -19.69 3.10 -12.46
C ARG A 222 -19.94 3.15 -10.97
N ASP A 223 -20.72 4.14 -10.53
CA ASP A 223 -21.08 4.27 -9.11
C ASP A 223 -21.79 3.02 -8.56
N ALA A 224 -22.56 2.33 -9.40
CA ALA A 224 -23.27 1.09 -9.06
C ALA A 224 -22.32 -0.09 -8.73
N ASP A 225 -21.09 -0.06 -9.26
CA ASP A 225 -20.08 -1.10 -9.08
C ASP A 225 -18.97 -0.60 -8.15
N THR A 226 -19.34 0.21 -7.15
CA THR A 226 -18.41 0.71 -6.14
C THR A 226 -18.44 -0.16 -4.88
N PHE A 227 -17.25 -0.40 -4.33
CA PHE A 227 -17.05 -1.12 -3.09
C PHE A 227 -16.34 -0.20 -2.09
N PRO A 228 -16.73 -0.22 -0.80
CA PRO A 228 -15.99 0.50 0.22
C PRO A 228 -14.67 -0.21 0.52
N LEU A 229 -13.61 0.58 0.69
CA LEU A 229 -12.33 0.15 1.22
C LEU A 229 -12.06 0.93 2.51
N ASP A 230 -12.15 0.22 3.63
CA ASP A 230 -11.78 0.76 4.93
C ASP A 230 -10.29 0.57 5.21
N TYR A 231 -9.65 1.59 5.78
CA TYR A 231 -8.21 1.66 5.88
C TYR A 231 -7.73 2.46 7.10
N ALA A 232 -6.68 1.98 7.78
CA ALA A 232 -6.03 2.69 8.88
C ALA A 232 -4.55 2.30 9.01
N ASP A 233 -3.71 3.25 9.41
CA ASP A 233 -2.30 3.02 9.79
C ASP A 233 -2.12 3.31 11.28
N VAL A 234 -1.70 2.33 12.08
CA VAL A 234 -1.58 2.46 13.54
C VAL A 234 -0.17 2.19 14.04
N ALA A 235 0.36 3.10 14.87
CA ALA A 235 1.61 2.89 15.60
C ALA A 235 1.27 2.30 16.95
N ASP A 236 1.49 1.00 17.09
CA ASP A 236 1.28 0.33 18.35
C ASP A 236 2.61 0.04 19.03
N PRO A 237 2.77 0.33 20.34
CA PRO A 237 4.01 0.07 21.05
C PRO A 237 4.45 -1.40 21.06
N GLN A 238 3.51 -2.35 20.96
CA GLN A 238 3.79 -3.78 20.99
C GLN A 238 3.88 -4.39 19.58
N ALA A 239 2.92 -4.06 18.70
CA ALA A 239 2.89 -4.62 17.36
C ALA A 239 3.80 -3.89 16.36
N GLY A 240 4.22 -2.66 16.67
CA GLY A 240 4.97 -1.78 15.80
C GLY A 240 4.07 -0.99 14.84
N ALA A 241 4.60 -0.62 13.67
CA ALA A 241 3.80 0.00 12.63
C ALA A 241 2.93 -1.06 11.93
N VAL A 242 1.62 -0.93 12.06
CA VAL A 242 0.64 -1.84 11.47
C VAL A 242 -0.26 -1.07 10.52
N ARG A 243 -0.50 -1.67 9.36
CA ARG A 243 -1.47 -1.20 8.39
C ARG A 243 -2.66 -2.14 8.35
N LEU A 244 -3.86 -1.59 8.40
CA LEU A 244 -5.10 -2.34 8.37
C LEU A 244 -5.92 -1.99 7.13
N VAL A 245 -6.45 -3.02 6.48
CA VAL A 245 -7.33 -2.90 5.31
C VAL A 245 -8.56 -3.79 5.48
N GLY A 246 -9.76 -3.24 5.24
CA GLY A 246 -11.01 -4.00 5.19
C GLY A 246 -11.24 -4.59 3.81
N ILE A 247 -11.43 -5.91 3.71
CA ILE A 247 -11.68 -6.63 2.46
C ILE A 247 -13.06 -7.26 2.52
N SER A 248 -14.00 -6.69 1.77
CA SER A 248 -15.34 -7.25 1.58
C SER A 248 -15.36 -8.37 0.53
N GLU A 249 -16.44 -9.13 0.49
CA GLU A 249 -16.64 -10.17 -0.53
C GLU A 249 -16.55 -9.64 -1.96
N ASN A 250 -17.23 -8.53 -2.24
CA ASN A 250 -17.21 -7.94 -3.57
C ASN A 250 -15.82 -7.40 -3.93
N LEU A 251 -15.14 -6.75 -2.98
CA LEU A 251 -13.77 -6.29 -3.19
C LEU A 251 -12.83 -7.45 -3.46
N LEU A 252 -12.96 -8.58 -2.74
CA LEU A 252 -12.16 -9.79 -2.97
C LEU A 252 -12.33 -10.34 -4.40
N GLY A 253 -13.54 -10.27 -4.95
CA GLY A 253 -13.84 -10.71 -6.31
C GLY A 253 -13.30 -9.77 -7.40
N SER A 254 -12.96 -8.53 -7.05
CA SER A 254 -12.44 -7.53 -7.99
C SER A 254 -10.93 -7.68 -8.22
N THR A 255 -10.42 -7.08 -9.29
CA THR A 255 -8.98 -7.03 -9.59
C THR A 255 -8.18 -6.22 -8.56
N LEU A 256 -8.86 -5.39 -7.74
CA LEU A 256 -8.26 -4.57 -6.70
C LEU A 256 -7.79 -5.34 -5.48
N ALA A 257 -8.32 -6.55 -5.24
CA ALA A 257 -7.87 -7.37 -4.12
C ALA A 257 -6.40 -7.75 -4.27
N SER A 258 -5.92 -7.98 -5.50
CA SER A 258 -4.56 -8.44 -5.74
C SER A 258 -3.47 -7.53 -5.11
N PRO A 259 -3.43 -6.21 -5.40
CA PRO A 259 -2.44 -5.35 -4.77
C PRO A 259 -2.62 -5.22 -3.24
N LEU A 260 -3.84 -5.38 -2.72
CA LEU A 260 -4.12 -5.31 -1.29
C LEU A 260 -3.72 -6.60 -0.55
N LEU A 261 -3.68 -7.74 -1.23
CA LEU A 261 -3.40 -9.05 -0.61
C LEU A 261 -1.92 -9.47 -0.69
N ARG A 262 -1.14 -8.92 -1.63
CA ARG A 262 0.23 -9.36 -1.93
C ARG A 262 1.20 -9.33 -0.73
N ASN A 263 1.04 -8.36 0.17
CA ASN A 263 1.96 -8.12 1.29
C ASN A 263 1.26 -8.26 2.64
N VAL A 264 0.15 -8.99 2.71
CA VAL A 264 -0.55 -9.25 3.98
C VAL A 264 0.29 -10.22 4.82
N ASP A 265 0.53 -9.86 6.08
CA ASP A 265 1.17 -10.70 7.09
C ASP A 265 0.13 -11.45 7.94
N LEU A 266 -1.02 -10.81 8.19
CA LEU A 266 -2.11 -11.36 8.99
C LEU A 266 -3.46 -11.20 8.29
N MET A 267 -4.18 -12.30 8.08
CA MET A 267 -5.59 -12.28 7.66
C MET A 267 -6.49 -12.48 8.87
N VAL A 268 -7.49 -11.62 9.05
CA VAL A 268 -8.42 -11.68 10.17
C VAL A 268 -9.83 -11.88 9.63
N PHE A 269 -10.46 -13.02 9.92
CA PHE A 269 -11.83 -13.30 9.47
C PHE A 269 -12.82 -13.06 10.60
N LEU A 270 -13.76 -12.15 10.37
CA LEU A 270 -14.85 -11.85 11.29
C LEU A 270 -16.04 -12.77 11.01
N MET A 271 -16.21 -13.82 11.82
CA MET A 271 -17.24 -14.84 11.61
C MET A 271 -18.52 -14.52 12.36
N ARG A 272 -19.67 -14.72 11.70
CA ARG A 272 -20.99 -14.48 12.31
C ARG A 272 -21.54 -15.74 12.98
N ARG A 273 -22.54 -15.54 13.84
CA ARG A 273 -23.27 -16.59 14.59
C ARG A 273 -23.92 -17.67 13.73
N SER A 274 -24.20 -17.40 12.45
CA SER A 274 -24.79 -18.32 11.50
C SER A 274 -23.76 -19.14 10.71
N GLY A 275 -22.45 -18.88 10.87
CA GLY A 275 -21.32 -19.26 10.01
C GLY A 275 -21.38 -20.58 9.25
N HIS A 276 -22.25 -20.66 8.25
CA HIS A 276 -22.40 -21.76 7.30
C HIS A 276 -22.75 -21.15 5.93
N GLY A 277 -22.44 -21.86 4.86
CA GLY A 277 -22.70 -21.41 3.49
C GLY A 277 -21.79 -20.25 3.07
N SER A 278 -22.37 -19.09 2.75
CA SER A 278 -21.66 -17.96 2.14
C SER A 278 -20.43 -17.47 2.93
N ASP A 279 -20.47 -17.54 4.27
CA ASP A 279 -19.38 -17.08 5.12
C ASP A 279 -18.15 -18.00 4.96
N THR A 280 -18.37 -19.32 4.96
CA THR A 280 -17.29 -20.31 4.76
C THR A 280 -16.81 -20.35 3.32
N ASP A 281 -17.70 -20.13 2.35
CA ASP A 281 -17.32 -20.02 0.92
C ASP A 281 -16.49 -18.77 0.65
N PHE A 282 -16.78 -17.67 1.36
CA PHE A 282 -15.96 -16.46 1.31
C PHE A 282 -14.57 -16.71 1.90
N VAL A 283 -14.46 -17.38 3.05
CA VAL A 283 -13.17 -17.80 3.62
C VAL A 283 -12.40 -18.67 2.62
N ALA A 284 -13.04 -19.71 2.07
CA ALA A 284 -12.40 -20.60 1.11
C ALA A 284 -11.87 -19.85 -0.12
N ARG A 285 -12.64 -18.92 -0.69
CA ARG A 285 -12.20 -18.06 -1.79
C ARG A 285 -11.02 -17.16 -1.40
N ALA A 286 -11.06 -16.54 -0.21
CA ALA A 286 -9.99 -15.67 0.26
C ALA A 286 -8.68 -16.44 0.44
N LEU A 287 -8.73 -17.62 1.06
CA LEU A 287 -7.55 -18.47 1.30
C LEU A 287 -7.00 -19.08 0.00
N SER A 288 -7.86 -19.29 -1.00
CA SER A 288 -7.47 -19.78 -2.32
C SER A 288 -6.94 -18.69 -3.26
N HIS A 289 -7.04 -17.41 -2.86
CA HIS A 289 -6.62 -16.30 -3.72
C HIS A 289 -5.12 -16.41 -4.05
N PRO A 290 -4.70 -16.25 -5.33
CA PRO A 290 -3.30 -16.46 -5.74
C PRO A 290 -2.28 -15.63 -4.95
N MET A 291 -2.61 -14.36 -4.66
CA MET A 291 -1.75 -13.49 -3.85
C MET A 291 -1.63 -13.94 -2.39
N VAL A 292 -2.67 -14.57 -1.82
CA VAL A 292 -2.61 -15.12 -0.46
C VAL A 292 -1.72 -16.36 -0.45
N ARG A 293 -1.88 -17.25 -1.43
CA ARG A 293 -1.03 -18.43 -1.61
C ARG A 293 0.45 -18.07 -1.78
N GLN A 294 0.73 -16.97 -2.47
CA GLN A 294 2.09 -16.46 -2.63
C GLN A 294 2.63 -15.75 -1.38
N ALA A 295 1.79 -14.98 -0.68
CA ALA A 295 2.20 -14.19 0.49
C ALA A 295 2.42 -15.07 1.73
N GLY A 296 1.66 -16.14 1.88
CA GLY A 296 1.71 -17.04 3.03
C GLY A 296 1.43 -16.37 4.39
N PRO A 297 0.32 -15.61 4.56
CA PRO A 297 0.01 -14.94 5.81
C PRO A 297 -0.37 -15.93 6.93
N GLU A 298 -0.27 -15.49 8.19
CA GLU A 298 -1.00 -16.17 9.26
C GLU A 298 -2.49 -15.80 9.21
N VAL A 299 -3.34 -16.70 9.69
CA VAL A 299 -4.79 -16.53 9.73
C VAL A 299 -5.27 -16.46 11.18
N LEU A 300 -6.14 -15.50 11.47
CA LEU A 300 -6.84 -15.35 12.73
C LEU A 300 -8.35 -15.38 12.48
N PHE A 301 -9.03 -16.36 13.04
CA PHE A 301 -10.49 -16.42 13.05
C PHE A 301 -11.04 -15.78 14.33
N ILE A 302 -11.94 -14.81 14.18
CA ILE A 302 -12.75 -14.29 15.28
C ILE A 302 -14.11 -14.97 15.20
N THR A 303 -14.36 -15.92 16.09
CA THR A 303 -15.53 -16.80 16.03
C THR A 303 -16.47 -16.57 17.20
N PRO A 304 -17.79 -16.73 17.01
CA PRO A 304 -18.74 -16.71 18.11
C PRO A 304 -18.49 -17.91 19.04
N PRO A 305 -18.59 -17.75 20.38
CA PRO A 305 -18.36 -18.84 21.32
C PRO A 305 -19.38 -19.97 21.14
N GLY A 306 -18.95 -21.21 21.45
CA GLY A 306 -19.82 -22.39 21.49
C GLY A 306 -20.13 -23.02 20.12
N ARG A 307 -19.20 -22.95 19.16
CA ARG A 307 -19.38 -23.48 17.78
C ARG A 307 -18.20 -24.35 17.31
N PRO A 308 -17.97 -25.53 17.92
CA PRO A 308 -16.81 -26.37 17.60
C PRO A 308 -16.77 -26.83 16.12
N GLU A 309 -17.93 -27.17 15.53
CA GLU A 309 -17.99 -27.59 14.12
C GLU A 309 -17.55 -26.50 13.14
N LEU A 310 -17.88 -25.23 13.43
CA LEU A 310 -17.43 -24.09 12.63
C LEU A 310 -15.92 -23.92 12.76
N SER A 311 -15.40 -23.97 13.98
CA SER A 311 -13.97 -23.90 14.26
C SER A 311 -13.22 -24.98 13.47
N ASP A 312 -13.65 -26.24 13.59
CA ASP A 312 -13.02 -27.37 12.90
C ASP A 312 -13.00 -27.19 11.38
N ASN A 313 -14.11 -26.73 10.80
CA ASN A 313 -14.19 -26.43 9.37
C ASN A 313 -13.23 -25.31 8.94
N LEU A 314 -13.18 -24.20 9.68
CA LEU A 314 -12.28 -23.07 9.36
C LEU A 314 -10.80 -23.46 9.45
N HIS A 315 -10.43 -24.23 10.47
CA HIS A 315 -9.06 -24.75 10.60
C HIS A 315 -8.73 -25.77 9.51
N ALA A 316 -9.70 -26.58 9.06
CA ALA A 316 -9.52 -27.46 7.91
C ALA A 316 -9.23 -26.65 6.62
N LEU A 317 -10.04 -25.62 6.33
CA LEU A 317 -9.83 -24.73 5.18
C LEU A 317 -8.44 -24.06 5.20
N ALA A 318 -7.99 -23.57 6.35
CA ALA A 318 -6.66 -22.99 6.48
C ALA A 318 -5.53 -24.02 6.31
N ARG A 319 -5.71 -25.23 6.83
CA ARG A 319 -4.76 -26.34 6.68
C ARG A 319 -4.61 -26.76 5.21
N ASP A 320 -5.72 -26.89 4.49
CA ASP A 320 -5.73 -27.19 3.06
C ASP A 320 -5.09 -26.05 2.24
N ALA A 321 -5.23 -24.81 2.75
CA ALA A 321 -4.52 -23.67 2.20
C ALA A 321 -3.00 -23.67 2.48
N GLY A 322 -2.51 -24.53 3.37
CA GLY A 322 -1.12 -24.55 3.84
C GLY A 322 -0.76 -23.36 4.73
N LEU A 323 -1.75 -22.75 5.38
CA LEU A 323 -1.59 -21.53 6.19
C LEU A 323 -1.70 -21.85 7.67
N LYS A 324 -0.93 -21.13 8.49
CA LYS A 324 -1.01 -21.23 9.94
C LYS A 324 -2.22 -20.46 10.43
N ALA A 325 -3.17 -21.14 11.04
CA ALA A 325 -4.37 -20.54 11.61
C ALA A 325 -4.36 -20.52 13.13
N SER A 326 -5.04 -19.53 13.67
CA SER A 326 -5.37 -19.39 15.08
C SER A 326 -6.79 -18.86 15.22
N GLU A 327 -7.35 -18.98 16.41
CA GLU A 327 -8.74 -18.60 16.66
C GLU A 327 -8.87 -17.88 17.99
N THR A 328 -9.84 -16.97 18.07
CA THR A 328 -10.23 -16.31 19.30
C THR A 328 -11.74 -16.20 19.34
N ALA A 329 -12.34 -16.71 20.42
CA ALA A 329 -13.76 -16.58 20.65
C ALA A 329 -14.09 -15.11 20.98
N GLY A 330 -15.01 -14.50 20.23
CA GLY A 330 -15.31 -13.08 20.36
C GLY A 330 -16.53 -12.63 19.57
N SER A 331 -16.95 -11.40 19.84
CA SER A 331 -18.01 -10.74 19.07
C SER A 331 -17.40 -9.83 18.01
N VAL A 332 -17.94 -9.89 16.79
CA VAL A 332 -17.56 -8.95 15.70
C VAL A 332 -17.88 -7.49 16.03
N LEU A 333 -18.71 -7.25 17.06
CA LEU A 333 -19.07 -5.92 17.55
C LEU A 333 -18.05 -5.35 18.55
N ALA A 334 -17.09 -6.16 18.99
CA ALA A 334 -16.14 -5.79 20.03
C ALA A 334 -14.77 -5.43 19.44
N GLY A 335 -14.64 -4.18 18.95
CA GLY A 335 -13.42 -3.71 18.28
C GLY A 335 -12.14 -3.84 19.11
N GLY A 336 -12.20 -3.53 20.42
CA GLY A 336 -11.06 -3.65 21.34
C GLY A 336 -10.53 -5.09 21.45
N PRO A 337 -11.37 -6.07 21.84
CA PRO A 337 -10.97 -7.47 21.88
C PRO A 337 -10.46 -8.02 20.54
N ILE A 338 -11.05 -7.59 19.41
CA ILE A 338 -10.54 -7.95 18.08
C ILE A 338 -9.11 -7.42 17.90
N TRP A 339 -8.88 -6.14 18.24
CA TRP A 339 -7.55 -5.54 18.14
C TRP A 339 -6.53 -6.22 19.07
N GLU A 340 -6.90 -6.57 20.29
CA GLU A 340 -6.01 -7.28 21.24
C GLU A 340 -5.55 -8.64 20.69
N ALA A 341 -6.48 -9.40 20.09
CA ALA A 341 -6.15 -10.65 19.43
C ALA A 341 -5.21 -10.44 18.24
N MET A 342 -5.45 -9.39 17.43
CA MET A 342 -4.58 -9.01 16.32
C MET A 342 -3.19 -8.59 16.80
N GLN A 343 -3.12 -7.71 17.81
CA GLN A 343 -1.89 -7.18 18.39
C GLN A 343 -0.99 -8.31 18.90
N SER A 344 -1.56 -9.29 19.61
CA SER A 344 -0.82 -10.45 20.10
C SER A 344 -0.15 -11.23 18.97
N ARG A 345 -0.87 -11.46 17.86
CA ARG A 345 -0.32 -12.14 16.67
C ARG A 345 0.73 -11.30 15.98
N LEU A 346 0.43 -10.03 15.72
CA LEU A 346 1.33 -9.10 15.05
C LEU A 346 2.62 -8.91 15.85
N ALA A 347 2.57 -8.81 17.18
CA ALA A 347 3.75 -8.67 18.03
C ALA A 347 4.67 -9.91 17.96
N ALA A 348 4.10 -11.11 17.80
CA ALA A 348 4.86 -12.34 17.64
C ALA A 348 5.50 -12.50 16.24
N MET A 349 5.03 -11.75 15.24
CA MET A 349 5.58 -11.78 13.89
C MET A 349 6.87 -10.97 13.78
N GLN A 350 7.90 -11.57 13.19
CA GLN A 350 9.05 -10.81 12.71
C GLN A 350 8.61 -9.96 11.52
N ALA A 351 8.98 -8.68 11.54
CA ALA A 351 8.66 -7.79 10.43
C ALA A 351 9.39 -8.28 9.16
N ARG A 352 8.65 -8.48 8.06
CA ARG A 352 9.24 -8.96 6.81
C ARG A 352 10.30 -7.96 6.34
N PRO A 353 11.57 -8.37 6.13
CA PRO A 353 12.59 -7.45 5.65
C PRO A 353 12.15 -6.87 4.29
N PRO A 354 12.37 -5.57 4.03
CA PRO A 354 12.13 -5.03 2.70
C PRO A 354 12.93 -5.85 1.70
N ALA A 355 12.30 -6.24 0.58
CA ALA A 355 12.98 -7.04 -0.43
C ALA A 355 14.34 -6.41 -0.77
N ARG A 356 15.40 -7.23 -0.96
CA ARG A 356 16.74 -6.72 -1.30
C ARG A 356 16.85 -6.32 -2.79
N PRO A 357 17.65 -5.31 -3.13
CA PRO A 357 17.80 -4.86 -4.52
C PRO A 357 18.62 -5.83 -5.35
N ARG A 358 18.09 -6.19 -6.53
CA ARG A 358 18.91 -6.53 -7.68
C ARG A 358 18.91 -5.30 -8.58
N ILE A 359 20.04 -4.61 -8.60
CA ILE A 359 20.29 -3.46 -9.48
C ILE A 359 20.37 -3.98 -10.91
N VAL A 360 19.55 -3.45 -11.85
CA VAL A 360 19.87 -3.45 -13.28
C VAL A 360 19.28 -2.21 -13.96
N LEU A 361 20.19 -1.27 -14.27
CA LEU A 361 20.20 -0.19 -15.28
C LEU A 361 18.97 0.70 -15.51
N ASP A 362 19.16 1.99 -15.19
CA ASP A 362 18.37 3.14 -15.66
C ASP A 362 18.43 3.26 -17.20
N ILE A 363 17.29 3.49 -17.85
CA ILE A 363 17.22 4.06 -19.19
C ILE A 363 16.46 5.38 -19.09
N ASP A 364 17.18 6.46 -19.35
CA ASP A 364 16.67 7.81 -19.44
C ASP A 364 15.80 7.98 -20.71
N LEU A 365 14.53 8.36 -20.51
CA LEU A 365 13.57 8.66 -21.59
C LEU A 365 13.57 10.15 -22.00
N SER A 366 14.46 10.97 -21.43
CA SER A 366 14.75 12.32 -21.93
C SER A 366 15.61 12.29 -23.20
N GLN A 367 16.29 11.17 -23.47
CA GLN A 367 17.06 10.98 -24.69
C GLN A 367 16.14 10.65 -25.88
N PRO A 368 16.32 11.30 -27.06
CA PRO A 368 15.70 10.84 -28.29
C PRO A 368 16.15 9.41 -28.58
N TRP A 369 15.19 8.57 -28.97
CA TRP A 369 15.41 7.15 -29.18
C TRP A 369 16.48 6.90 -30.27
N PRO A 370 17.42 5.95 -30.10
CA PRO A 370 18.39 5.64 -31.14
C PRO A 370 17.66 5.11 -32.39
N GLY A 371 17.63 5.92 -33.45
CA GLY A 371 17.02 5.59 -34.74
C GLY A 371 15.98 6.57 -35.29
N THR A 372 15.61 7.65 -34.59
CA THR A 372 14.85 8.75 -35.22
C THR A 372 15.78 9.63 -36.06
N PRO A 373 15.52 9.83 -37.38
CA PRO A 373 16.24 10.83 -38.16
C PRO A 373 16.02 12.20 -37.51
N GLN A 374 17.11 12.93 -37.23
CA GLN A 374 17.02 14.35 -36.88
C GLN A 374 16.40 15.08 -38.05
N ALA A 375 15.23 15.69 -37.82
CA ALA A 375 14.71 16.70 -38.74
C ALA A 375 15.67 17.90 -38.67
N ALA A 376 16.17 18.29 -39.84
CA ALA A 376 17.10 19.39 -40.07
C ALA A 376 16.45 20.75 -39.79
#